data_AF-A0A9X9A011-F1
#
_entry.id   AF-A0A9X9A011-F1
#
_cell.length_a   1.000
_cell.length_b   1.000
_cell.length_c   1.000
_cell.angle_alpha   90.00
_cell.angle_beta   90.00
_cell.angle_gamma   90.00
#
_symmetry.space_group_name_H-M   'P 1'
#
loop_
_entity.id
_entity.type
_entity.pdbx_description
1 polymer ?
#
loop_
_entity_poly.entity_id
_entity_poly.type
_entity_poly.pdbx_seq_one_letter_code
_entity_poly.pdbx_strand_id
1 'polypeptide(L)'
;PLTEEITTYYPEIHGAEGLGPIHVPGNILSIPIYNFGSIAAILIKYGKDLTIVDVGRSTSLAIAFNLWNDLMLNVKGIYFMGGVFLEVGNVTPLAEANVYGDPIASKIVFHQAKNLFIFPLNVTNKAVLTPNVFNYIQANAKNPFHMIMKPM
;
A
#
# COMPACT_ATOMS: atom_id res chain seq x y z
N PRO A 1 12.99 0.97 6.42
CA PRO A 1 13.39 0.60 5.05
C PRO A 1 14.58 -0.36 5.08
N LEU A 2 14.77 -1.21 4.07
CA LEU A 2 15.98 -2.01 3.91
C LEU A 2 17.21 -1.16 3.59
N THR A 3 17.02 0.12 3.23
CA THR A 3 18.11 1.11 3.12
C THR A 3 18.67 1.55 4.47
N GLU A 4 18.04 1.16 5.60
CA GLU A 4 18.37 1.63 6.96
C GLU A 4 18.21 3.14 7.19
N GLU A 5 17.72 3.88 6.18
CA GLU A 5 17.47 5.32 6.28
C GLU A 5 16.25 5.63 7.17
N ILE A 6 16.32 6.79 7.83
CA ILE A 6 15.19 7.32 8.59
C ILE A 6 14.07 7.64 7.61
N THR A 7 12.88 7.14 7.93
CA THR A 7 11.68 7.39 7.14
C THR A 7 11.22 8.84 7.32
N THR A 8 11.13 9.57 6.22
CA THR A 8 10.44 10.87 6.17
C THR A 8 8.93 10.67 6.28
N TYR A 9 8.28 11.54 7.05
CA TYR A 9 6.84 11.59 7.22
C TYR A 9 6.28 12.84 6.53
N TYR A 10 5.12 12.72 5.85
CA TYR A 10 4.51 13.77 5.04
C TYR A 10 3.11 14.16 5.60
N PRO A 11 3.05 14.83 6.77
CA PRO A 11 1.79 15.21 7.41
C PRO A 11 0.95 16.20 6.60
N GLU A 12 1.57 16.97 5.70
CA GLU A 12 0.89 17.87 4.78
C GLU A 12 0.07 17.14 3.72
N ILE A 13 0.40 15.87 3.43
CA ILE A 13 -0.35 15.00 2.52
C ILE A 13 -1.34 14.11 3.30
N HIS A 14 -0.86 13.50 4.39
CA HIS A 14 -1.60 12.44 5.08
C HIS A 14 -2.24 12.87 6.41
N GLY A 15 -2.13 14.14 6.83
CA GLY A 15 -2.52 14.58 8.17
C GLY A 15 -1.54 14.13 9.25
N ALA A 16 -1.67 14.68 10.48
CA ALA A 16 -0.73 14.43 11.58
C ALA A 16 -0.70 12.97 12.09
N GLU A 17 -1.79 12.23 11.88
CA GLU A 17 -1.93 10.81 12.26
C GLU A 17 -1.89 9.86 11.05
N GLY A 18 -1.70 10.39 9.83
CA GLY A 18 -1.70 9.58 8.60
C GLY A 18 -3.10 9.23 8.06
N LEU A 19 -4.16 9.76 8.67
CA LEU A 19 -5.57 9.53 8.32
C LEU A 19 -6.31 10.83 7.92
N GLY A 20 -5.56 11.83 7.47
CA GLY A 20 -6.09 13.17 7.18
C GLY A 20 -6.69 13.80 8.45
N PRO A 21 -7.91 14.36 8.40
CA PRO A 21 -8.58 14.97 9.55
C PRO A 21 -9.29 13.92 10.45
N ILE A 22 -9.21 12.63 10.14
CA ILE A 22 -9.94 11.59 10.86
C ILE A 22 -9.19 11.24 12.13
N HIS A 23 -9.85 11.40 13.27
CA HIS A 23 -9.38 10.90 14.57
C HIS A 23 -10.04 9.58 14.90
N VAL A 24 -9.21 8.57 15.18
CA VAL A 24 -9.69 7.25 15.57
C VAL A 24 -10.29 7.31 16.99
N PRO A 25 -11.53 6.84 17.22
CA PRO A 25 -12.12 6.83 18.55
C PRO A 25 -11.26 6.05 19.56
N GLY A 26 -11.01 6.64 20.73
CA GLY A 26 -10.17 6.02 21.78
C GLY A 26 -10.78 4.79 22.47
N ASN A 27 -12.01 4.39 22.10
CA ASN A 27 -12.72 3.24 22.64
C ASN A 27 -12.53 1.95 21.82
N ILE A 28 -11.55 1.90 20.90
CA ILE A 28 -11.20 0.67 20.20
C ILE A 28 -10.60 -0.33 21.21
N LEU A 29 -11.41 -1.32 21.57
CA LEU A 29 -11.03 -2.46 22.40
C LEU A 29 -10.07 -3.35 21.60
N SER A 30 -8.88 -3.58 22.16
CA SER A 30 -7.80 -4.49 21.71
C SER A 30 -7.90 -4.98 20.26
N ILE A 31 -7.18 -4.33 19.34
CA ILE A 31 -6.94 -4.89 18.01
C ILE A 31 -5.99 -6.08 18.16
N PRO A 32 -6.29 -7.26 17.59
CA PRO A 32 -5.35 -8.37 17.61
C PRO A 32 -4.06 -7.96 16.89
N ILE A 33 -2.94 -8.01 17.63
CA ILE A 33 -1.61 -7.77 17.08
C ILE A 33 -1.05 -9.12 16.64
N TYR A 34 -0.81 -9.24 15.33
CA TYR A 34 -0.19 -10.43 14.76
C TYR A 34 1.32 -10.22 14.62
N ASN A 35 2.10 -11.28 14.88
CA ASN A 35 3.52 -11.23 14.58
C ASN A 35 3.74 -11.21 13.06
N PHE A 36 4.87 -10.66 12.62
CA PHE A 36 5.22 -10.67 11.20
C PHE A 36 5.28 -12.11 10.62
N GLY A 37 5.72 -13.08 11.44
CA GLY A 37 5.76 -14.50 11.08
C GLY A 37 4.42 -15.13 10.68
N SER A 38 3.30 -14.50 11.05
CA SER A 38 1.95 -14.98 10.74
C SER A 38 1.67 -14.99 9.22
N ILE A 39 2.45 -14.21 8.45
CA ILE A 39 2.44 -14.24 6.99
C ILE A 39 2.72 -15.65 6.46
N ALA A 40 3.63 -16.42 7.06
CA ALA A 40 3.95 -17.77 6.61
C ALA A 40 2.72 -18.70 6.65
N ALA A 41 1.91 -18.60 7.71
CA ALA A 41 0.69 -19.39 7.83
C ALA A 41 -0.36 -19.03 6.77
N ILE A 42 -0.48 -17.74 6.43
CA ILE A 42 -1.35 -17.26 5.34
C ILE A 42 -0.85 -17.79 3.99
N LEU A 43 0.45 -17.72 3.73
CA LEU A 43 1.06 -18.22 2.50
C LEU A 43 0.85 -19.73 2.33
N ILE A 44 1.06 -20.52 3.39
CA ILE A 44 0.83 -21.98 3.37
C ILE A 44 -0.65 -22.29 3.14
N LYS A 45 -1.55 -21.58 3.83
CA LYS A 45 -2.99 -21.84 3.78
C LYS A 45 -3.58 -21.56 2.40
N TYR A 46 -3.21 -20.44 1.79
CA TYR A 46 -3.87 -19.98 0.57
C TYR A 46 -3.04 -20.21 -0.70
N GLY A 47 -1.70 -20.21 -0.63
CA GLY A 47 -0.81 -20.46 -1.76
C GLY A 47 -1.28 -19.77 -3.05
N LYS A 48 -1.59 -20.57 -4.06
CA LYS A 48 -2.04 -20.14 -5.40
C LYS A 48 -3.36 -19.36 -5.44
N ASP A 49 -4.14 -19.37 -4.37
CA ASP A 49 -5.39 -18.62 -4.25
C ASP A 49 -5.17 -17.26 -3.55
N LEU A 50 -3.96 -17.00 -3.04
CA LEU A 50 -3.62 -15.75 -2.38
C LEU A 50 -3.25 -14.65 -3.38
N THR A 51 -3.97 -13.52 -3.31
CA THR A 51 -3.56 -12.26 -3.95
C THR A 51 -3.01 -11.32 -2.89
N ILE A 52 -1.85 -10.74 -3.17
CA ILE A 52 -1.23 -9.72 -2.31
C ILE A 52 -1.42 -8.36 -2.97
N VAL A 53 -1.83 -7.37 -2.19
CA VAL A 53 -1.97 -5.98 -2.62
C VAL A 53 -1.02 -5.15 -1.77
N ASP A 54 0.03 -4.63 -2.40
CA ASP A 54 1.09 -3.84 -1.76
C ASP A 54 0.96 -2.38 -2.18
N VAL A 55 0.58 -1.52 -1.23
CA VAL A 55 0.24 -0.10 -1.47
C VAL A 55 1.09 0.86 -0.64
N GLY A 56 2.13 0.34 0.00
CA GLY A 56 3.09 1.12 0.76
C GLY A 56 4.52 0.80 0.32
N ARG A 57 5.48 1.17 1.17
CA ARG A 57 6.87 0.75 1.00
C ARG A 57 6.96 -0.76 1.15
N SER A 58 7.55 -1.43 0.16
CA SER A 58 7.55 -2.89 0.05
C SER A 58 8.53 -3.60 1.00
N THR A 59 8.99 -2.94 2.06
CA THR A 59 9.95 -3.50 3.04
C THR A 59 9.45 -4.85 3.57
N SER A 60 8.21 -4.91 4.05
CA SER A 60 7.59 -6.15 4.55
C SER A 60 7.47 -7.23 3.48
N LEU A 61 7.12 -6.85 2.25
CA LEU A 61 7.00 -7.78 1.14
C LEU A 61 8.36 -8.38 0.74
N ALA A 62 9.40 -7.55 0.67
CA ALA A 62 10.77 -7.97 0.40
C ALA A 62 11.32 -8.90 1.50
N ILE A 63 11.03 -8.61 2.78
CA ILE A 63 11.37 -9.50 3.89
C ILE A 63 10.66 -10.85 3.73
N ALA A 64 9.37 -10.86 3.37
CA ALA A 64 8.64 -12.11 3.13
C ALA A 64 9.25 -12.93 1.98
N PHE A 65 9.67 -12.27 0.90
CA PHE A 65 10.39 -12.87 -0.22
C PHE A 65 11.73 -13.49 0.19
N ASN A 66 12.48 -12.84 1.08
CA ASN A 66 13.75 -13.35 1.59
C ASN A 66 13.58 -14.53 2.57
N LEU A 67 12.55 -14.51 3.41
CA LEU A 67 12.32 -15.55 4.42
C LEU A 67 11.59 -16.78 3.87
N TRP A 68 10.67 -16.58 2.92
CA TRP A 68 9.74 -17.62 2.45
C TRP A 68 9.61 -17.62 0.93
N ASN A 69 10.74 -17.55 0.23
CA ASN A 69 10.78 -17.41 -1.23
C ASN A 69 9.88 -18.43 -1.95
N ASP A 70 10.03 -19.72 -1.67
CA ASP A 70 9.24 -20.79 -2.31
C ASP A 70 7.73 -20.61 -2.14
N LEU A 71 7.29 -20.13 -0.99
CA LEU A 71 5.86 -19.87 -0.72
C LEU A 71 5.39 -18.61 -1.46
N MET A 72 6.20 -17.56 -1.47
CA MET A 72 5.92 -16.32 -2.19
C MET A 72 5.85 -16.53 -3.70
N LEU A 73 6.67 -17.42 -4.26
CA LEU A 73 6.63 -17.77 -5.68
C LEU A 73 5.37 -18.53 -6.10
N ASN A 74 4.59 -19.05 -5.14
CA ASN A 74 3.37 -19.79 -5.38
C ASN A 74 2.10 -18.95 -5.26
N VAL A 75 2.18 -17.67 -4.87
CA VAL A 75 0.98 -16.81 -4.74
C VAL A 75 0.35 -16.53 -6.10
N LYS A 76 -0.97 -16.28 -6.12
CA LYS A 76 -1.73 -16.00 -7.34
C LYS A 76 -1.13 -14.82 -8.12
N GLY A 77 -0.83 -13.75 -7.40
CA GLY A 77 -0.28 -12.53 -7.96
C GLY A 77 -0.12 -11.43 -6.92
N ILE A 78 0.74 -10.48 -7.25
CA ILE A 78 1.08 -9.32 -6.44
C ILE A 78 0.65 -8.07 -7.23
N TYR A 79 -0.21 -7.26 -6.62
CA TYR A 79 -0.68 -5.99 -7.15
C TYR A 79 0.05 -4.89 -6.39
N PHE A 80 1.02 -4.29 -7.06
CA PHE A 80 1.97 -3.34 -6.51
C PHE A 80 1.60 -1.94 -6.95
N MET A 81 1.28 -1.05 -6.01
CA MET A 81 1.11 0.37 -6.29
C MET A 81 2.43 1.09 -6.04
N GLY A 82 3.01 1.60 -7.11
CA GLY A 82 4.23 2.39 -7.05
C GLY A 82 4.95 2.47 -8.39
N GLY A 83 5.94 3.35 -8.44
CA GLY A 83 6.69 3.65 -9.65
C GLY A 83 6.01 4.68 -10.55
N VAL A 84 6.79 5.14 -11.54
CA VAL A 84 6.38 6.14 -12.52
C VAL A 84 7.13 5.86 -13.82
N PHE A 85 6.43 5.91 -14.95
CA PHE A 85 7.00 5.63 -16.27
C PHE A 85 6.56 6.73 -17.23
N LEU A 86 7.45 7.44 -17.94
CA LEU A 86 7.01 8.48 -18.90
C LEU A 86 6.20 9.63 -18.27
N GLU A 87 6.23 9.79 -16.95
CA GLU A 87 5.60 10.87 -16.19
C GLU A 87 6.58 11.38 -15.12
N VAL A 88 6.23 12.49 -14.46
CA VAL A 88 7.03 13.06 -13.38
C VAL A 88 6.67 12.37 -12.07
N GLY A 89 7.69 11.96 -11.30
CA GLY A 89 7.50 11.40 -9.96
C GLY A 89 6.92 12.41 -8.96
N ASN A 90 6.44 11.90 -7.81
CA ASN A 90 5.83 12.71 -6.76
C ASN A 90 6.76 13.01 -5.56
N VAL A 91 7.94 12.39 -5.50
CA VAL A 91 8.99 12.73 -4.52
C VAL A 91 10.18 13.41 -5.19
N THR A 92 10.65 12.85 -6.30
CA THR A 92 11.60 13.50 -7.20
C THR A 92 11.04 13.47 -8.61
N PRO A 93 11.60 14.22 -9.58
CA PRO A 93 11.13 14.13 -10.96
C PRO A 93 11.15 12.72 -11.55
N LEU A 94 11.94 11.80 -10.98
CA LEU A 94 12.16 10.44 -11.47
C LEU A 94 11.60 9.35 -10.52
N ALA A 95 11.06 9.69 -9.36
CA ALA A 95 10.71 8.70 -8.34
C ALA A 95 9.34 8.93 -7.72
N GLU A 96 8.61 7.82 -7.61
CA GLU A 96 7.37 7.70 -6.86
C GLU A 96 7.67 7.33 -5.39
N ALA A 97 6.84 7.81 -4.46
CA ALA A 97 7.03 7.75 -3.01
C ALA A 97 7.27 6.34 -2.42
N ASN A 98 6.48 5.34 -2.77
CA ASN A 98 6.64 3.98 -2.25
C ASN A 98 7.97 3.37 -2.68
N VAL A 99 8.32 3.51 -3.97
CA VAL A 99 9.60 3.02 -4.51
C VAL A 99 10.78 3.82 -3.95
N TYR A 100 10.66 5.15 -3.87
CA TYR A 100 11.68 6.02 -3.30
C TYR A 100 11.93 5.74 -1.81
N GLY A 101 10.88 5.42 -1.08
CA GLY A 101 10.95 5.18 0.36
C GLY A 101 11.61 3.84 0.75
N ASP A 102 11.74 2.89 -0.18
CA ASP A 102 12.56 1.69 -0.03
C ASP A 102 12.93 1.07 -1.39
N PRO A 103 13.93 1.64 -2.10
CA PRO A 103 14.31 1.17 -3.43
C PRO A 103 14.94 -0.22 -3.40
N ILE A 104 15.59 -0.61 -2.30
CA ILE A 104 16.18 -1.94 -2.12
C ILE A 104 15.07 -3.00 -2.02
N ALA A 105 14.04 -2.75 -1.21
CA ALA A 105 12.90 -3.65 -1.12
C ALA A 105 12.15 -3.76 -2.45
N SER A 106 11.91 -2.63 -3.12
CA SER A 106 11.25 -2.61 -4.44
C SER A 106 12.02 -3.42 -5.47
N LYS A 107 13.36 -3.29 -5.49
CA LYS A 107 14.23 -4.09 -6.35
C LYS A 107 14.07 -5.59 -6.11
N ILE A 108 14.04 -6.03 -4.85
CA ILE A 108 13.85 -7.45 -4.50
C ILE A 108 12.51 -7.94 -5.05
N VAL A 109 11.42 -7.19 -4.82
CA VAL A 109 10.08 -7.56 -5.31
C VAL A 109 10.06 -7.66 -6.84
N PHE A 110 10.61 -6.67 -7.54
CA PHE A 110 10.65 -6.67 -9.02
C PHE A 110 11.46 -7.82 -9.61
N HIS A 111 12.53 -8.25 -8.94
CA HIS A 111 13.36 -9.36 -9.41
C HIS A 111 12.77 -10.74 -9.07
N GLN A 112 12.07 -10.88 -7.95
CA GLN A 112 11.65 -12.19 -7.44
C GLN A 112 10.18 -12.53 -7.73
N ALA A 113 9.30 -11.54 -7.85
CA ALA A 113 7.89 -11.79 -8.10
C ALA A 113 7.64 -12.39 -9.48
N LYS A 114 6.95 -13.53 -9.55
CA LYS A 114 6.56 -14.18 -10.82
C LYS A 114 5.37 -13.49 -11.51
N ASN A 115 4.32 -13.21 -10.74
CA ASN A 115 3.07 -12.62 -11.23
C ASN A 115 2.88 -11.23 -10.63
N LEU A 116 3.62 -10.25 -11.14
CA LEU A 116 3.62 -8.87 -10.65
C LEU A 116 2.82 -7.94 -11.58
N PHE A 117 1.86 -7.23 -11.00
CA PHE A 117 1.07 -6.18 -11.66
C PHE A 117 1.41 -4.84 -11.04
N ILE A 118 1.96 -3.93 -11.83
CA ILE A 118 2.41 -2.61 -11.36
C ILE A 118 1.34 -1.57 -11.70
N PHE A 119 0.96 -0.78 -10.69
CA PHE A 119 0.02 0.35 -10.78
C PHE A 119 0.80 1.63 -10.49
N PRO A 120 1.46 2.21 -11.50
CA PRO A 120 2.28 3.41 -11.35
C PRO A 120 1.43 4.68 -11.35
N LEU A 121 2.10 5.82 -11.11
CA LEU A 121 1.50 7.15 -11.19
C LEU A 121 0.76 7.41 -12.50
N ASN A 122 1.21 6.84 -13.62
CA ASN A 122 0.53 6.93 -14.92
C ASN A 122 -0.93 6.48 -14.93
N VAL A 123 -1.26 5.56 -14.03
CA VAL A 123 -2.60 5.02 -13.86
C VAL A 123 -3.26 5.73 -12.69
N THR A 124 -2.58 5.83 -11.55
CA THR A 124 -3.19 6.33 -10.31
C THR A 124 -3.47 7.83 -10.34
N ASN A 125 -2.68 8.63 -11.09
CA ASN A 125 -2.96 10.06 -11.31
C ASN A 125 -4.27 10.29 -12.07
N LYS A 126 -4.80 9.26 -12.76
CA LYS A 126 -6.09 9.33 -13.46
C LYS A 126 -7.26 8.88 -12.58
N ALA A 127 -6.97 8.25 -11.43
CA ALA A 127 -7.98 7.74 -10.50
C ALA A 127 -8.43 8.82 -9.50
N VAL A 128 -8.86 9.98 -10.01
CA VAL A 128 -9.23 11.14 -9.18
C VAL A 128 -10.69 11.02 -8.73
N LEU A 129 -10.92 11.11 -7.41
CA LEU A 129 -12.25 11.29 -6.84
C LEU A 129 -12.63 12.77 -6.89
N THR A 130 -13.49 13.14 -7.85
CA THR A 130 -13.99 14.51 -7.97
C THR A 130 -15.05 14.83 -6.92
N PRO A 131 -15.33 16.11 -6.62
CA PRO A 131 -16.42 16.49 -5.72
C PRO A 131 -17.79 15.90 -6.11
N ASN A 132 -18.05 15.70 -7.40
CA ASN A 132 -19.29 15.08 -7.87
C ASN A 132 -19.38 13.60 -7.50
N VAL A 133 -18.30 12.84 -7.70
CA VAL A 133 -18.20 11.44 -7.26
C VAL A 133 -18.36 11.37 -5.73
N PHE A 134 -17.74 12.32 -5.03
CA PHE A 134 -17.83 12.42 -3.59
C PHE A 134 -19.29 12.60 -3.10
N ASN A 135 -19.99 13.60 -3.63
CA ASN A 135 -21.39 13.88 -3.29
C ASN A 135 -22.31 12.70 -3.62
N TYR A 136 -22.05 12.03 -4.75
CA TYR A 136 -22.79 10.83 -5.13
C TYR A 136 -22.62 9.70 -4.12
N ILE A 137 -21.38 9.40 -3.70
CA ILE A 137 -21.11 8.35 -2.70
C ILE A 137 -21.80 8.72 -1.38
N GLN A 138 -21.67 9.97 -0.92
CA GLN A 138 -22.27 10.40 0.35
C GLN A 138 -23.80 10.26 0.36
N ALA A 139 -24.47 10.61 -0.74
CA ALA A 139 -25.93 10.53 -0.83
C ALA A 139 -26.45 9.09 -0.90
N ASN A 140 -25.64 8.13 -1.35
CA ASN A 140 -26.08 6.76 -1.66
C ASN A 140 -25.48 5.68 -0.75
N ALA A 141 -24.37 5.95 -0.06
CA ALA A 141 -23.73 5.00 0.82
C ALA A 141 -24.51 4.80 2.13
N LYS A 142 -24.91 3.55 2.41
CA LYS A 142 -25.62 3.14 3.63
C LYS A 142 -24.69 2.40 4.59
N ASN A 143 -23.60 3.05 5.01
CA ASN A 143 -22.64 2.46 5.95
C ASN A 143 -22.08 3.53 6.92
N PRO A 144 -21.59 3.15 8.11
CA PRO A 144 -21.16 4.10 9.12
C PRO A 144 -19.97 5.00 8.69
N PHE A 145 -19.30 4.67 7.59
CA PHE A 145 -18.18 5.44 7.04
C PHE A 145 -18.61 6.53 6.05
N HIS A 146 -19.89 6.65 5.67
CA HIS A 146 -20.33 7.71 4.75
C HIS A 146 -20.08 9.13 5.32
N MET A 147 -20.02 9.26 6.65
CA MET A 147 -19.80 10.51 7.36
C MET A 147 -18.34 10.96 7.40
N ILE A 148 -17.38 10.02 7.33
CA ILE A 148 -15.94 10.34 7.40
C ILE A 148 -15.39 10.89 6.09
N MET A 149 -16.15 10.78 5.00
CA MET A 149 -15.62 11.13 3.69
C MET A 149 -15.83 12.60 3.28
N LYS A 150 -16.45 13.47 4.11
CA LYS A 150 -16.72 14.88 3.72
C LYS A 150 -15.48 15.53 3.08
N PRO A 151 -15.63 16.19 1.92
CA PRO A 151 -14.48 16.78 1.25
C PRO A 151 -13.93 17.90 2.14
N MET A 152 -12.61 17.93 2.27
CA MET A 152 -11.90 19.12 2.75
C MET A 152 -11.84 20.16 1.63
#